data_AF-A0A7C6Z6E3-F1
#
_entry.id   AF-A0A7C6Z6E3-F1
#
_cell.length_a   1.000
_cell.length_b   1.000
_cell.length_c   1.000
_cell.angle_alpha   90.00
_cell.angle_beta   90.00
_cell.angle_gamma   90.00
#
_symmetry.space_group_name_H-M   'P 1'
#
loop_
_entity.id
_entity.type
_entity.pdbx_description
1 polymer ?
#
loop_
_entity_poly.entity_id
_entity_poly.type
_entity_poly.pdbx_seq_one_letter_code
_entity_poly.pdbx_strand_id
1 'polypeptide(L)'
;MLLQGIPEEIGIVTLAYAIAGVPFRWKELIPMGIILALTAYVLRLINLPFGTHTIALVVLVFIFLTMKSKKDVSVSLFASLVSYMFLIVFEFISINSFIVVLNIPAEAMFSDSISRILFTEPQVILLFITALLIRRKKGST
;
A
#
# COMPACT_ATOMS: atom_id res chain seq x y z
N MET A 1 -2.06 2.42 13.06
CA MET A 1 -1.35 3.63 13.54
C MET A 1 -1.25 4.59 12.38
N LEU A 2 -1.43 5.89 12.59
CA LEU A 2 -1.48 6.86 11.49
C LEU A 2 -0.10 7.06 10.85
N LEU A 3 0.96 7.13 11.68
CA LEU A 3 2.32 7.42 11.22
C LEU A 3 2.86 6.38 10.22
N GLN A 4 2.59 5.11 10.47
CA GLN A 4 2.93 3.99 9.57
C GLN A 4 1.97 3.89 8.38
N GLY A 5 0.69 4.23 8.57
CA GLY A 5 -0.30 4.18 7.49
C GLY A 5 0.02 5.16 6.35
N ILE A 6 0.62 6.32 6.65
CA ILE A 6 0.98 7.30 5.62
C ILE A 6 1.98 6.73 4.58
N PRO A 7 3.19 6.26 4.96
CA PRO A 7 4.14 5.73 4.00
C PRO A 7 3.62 4.48 3.28
N GLU A 8 2.87 3.62 3.98
CA GLU A 8 2.22 2.44 3.38
C GLU A 8 1.24 2.82 2.26
N GLU A 9 0.30 3.72 2.53
CA GLU A 9 -0.70 4.13 1.56
C GLU A 9 -0.07 4.93 0.39
N ILE A 10 0.98 5.73 0.64
CA ILE A 10 1.76 6.34 -0.44
C ILE A 10 2.42 5.26 -1.31
N GLY A 11 2.96 4.20 -0.71
CA GLY A 11 3.53 3.05 -1.41
C GLY A 11 2.51 2.35 -2.30
N ILE A 12 1.29 2.12 -1.78
CA ILE A 12 0.17 1.52 -2.53
C ILE A 12 -0.22 2.39 -3.72
N VAL A 13 -0.44 3.69 -3.52
CA VAL A 13 -0.79 4.61 -4.62
C VAL A 13 0.33 4.65 -5.67
N THR A 14 1.60 4.64 -5.24
CA THR A 14 2.75 4.65 -6.15
C THR A 14 2.81 3.38 -6.99
N LEU A 15 2.56 2.22 -6.38
CA LEU A 15 2.47 0.94 -7.10
C LEU A 15 1.28 0.93 -8.07
N ALA A 16 0.13 1.45 -7.64
CA ALA A 16 -1.07 1.53 -8.46
C ALA A 16 -0.84 2.42 -9.69
N TYR A 17 -0.16 3.56 -9.53
CA TYR A 17 0.27 4.41 -10.64
C TYR A 17 1.22 3.68 -11.59
N ALA A 18 2.16 2.88 -11.06
CA ALA A 18 3.10 2.11 -11.87
C ALA A 18 2.38 1.05 -12.73
N ILE A 19 1.47 0.31 -12.12
CA ILE A 19 0.67 -0.74 -12.78
C ILE A 19 -0.27 -0.10 -13.81
N ALA A 20 -0.95 0.99 -13.47
CA ALA A 20 -1.79 1.73 -14.41
C ALA A 20 -0.97 2.43 -15.50
N GLY A 21 0.34 2.59 -15.33
CA GLY A 21 1.22 3.33 -16.23
C GLY A 21 0.87 4.81 -16.30
N VAL A 22 0.51 5.40 -15.15
CA VAL A 22 0.29 6.83 -14.93
C VAL A 22 1.61 7.47 -14.52
N PRO A 23 1.98 8.65 -15.05
CA PRO A 23 3.24 9.30 -14.69
C PRO A 23 3.29 9.62 -13.18
N PHE A 24 4.43 9.34 -12.55
CA PHE A 24 4.60 9.64 -11.13
C PHE A 24 4.67 11.14 -10.91
N ARG A 25 3.69 11.66 -10.21
CA ARG A 25 3.62 13.07 -9.81
C ARG A 25 3.55 13.10 -8.29
N TRP A 26 4.67 13.39 -7.63
CA TRP A 26 4.74 13.43 -6.16
C TRP A 26 3.72 14.38 -5.52
N LYS A 27 3.38 15.47 -6.22
CA LYS A 27 2.30 16.41 -5.85
C LYS A 27 0.91 15.77 -5.82
N GLU A 28 0.72 14.63 -6.47
CA GLU A 28 -0.54 13.86 -6.48
C GLU A 28 -0.43 12.63 -5.57
N LEU A 29 0.71 11.92 -5.62
CA LEU A 29 0.96 10.70 -4.82
C LEU A 29 0.89 10.96 -3.31
N ILE A 30 1.56 12.01 -2.83
CA ILE A 30 1.65 12.30 -1.40
C ILE A 30 0.28 12.66 -0.81
N PRO A 31 -0.49 13.63 -1.37
CA PRO A 31 -1.82 13.92 -0.85
C PRO A 31 -2.78 12.73 -0.92
N MET A 32 -2.72 11.93 -1.99
CA MET A 32 -3.58 10.73 -2.10
C MET A 32 -3.28 9.70 -1.01
N GLY A 33 -2.00 9.39 -0.78
CA GLY A 33 -1.61 8.47 0.29
C GLY A 33 -2.00 8.98 1.68
N ILE A 34 -1.87 10.30 1.93
CA ILE A 34 -2.32 10.90 3.19
C ILE A 34 -3.85 10.77 3.36
N ILE A 35 -4.64 11.05 2.31
CA ILE A 35 -6.10 10.92 2.36
C ILE A 35 -6.50 9.47 2.64
N LEU A 36 -5.85 8.50 2.00
CA LEU A 36 -6.07 7.07 2.26
C LEU A 36 -5.71 6.70 3.69
N ALA A 37 -4.57 7.14 4.21
CA ALA A 37 -4.14 6.85 5.58
C ALA A 37 -5.11 7.44 6.62
N LEU A 38 -5.61 8.66 6.38
CA LEU A 38 -6.63 9.29 7.22
C LEU A 38 -7.95 8.52 7.14
N THR A 39 -8.36 8.11 5.94
CA THR A 39 -9.58 7.31 5.73
C THR A 39 -9.47 5.98 6.48
N ALA A 40 -8.34 5.27 6.34
CA ALA A 40 -8.04 4.03 7.04
C ALA A 40 -8.08 4.23 8.57
N TYR A 41 -7.55 5.34 9.07
CA TYR A 41 -7.59 5.68 10.48
C TYR A 41 -9.02 5.89 10.98
N VAL A 42 -9.83 6.68 10.28
CA VAL A 42 -11.25 6.92 10.62
C VAL A 42 -12.05 5.62 10.59
N LEU A 43 -11.89 4.81 9.54
CA LEU A 43 -12.60 3.53 9.42
C LEU A 43 -12.23 2.55 10.55
N ARG A 44 -10.99 2.61 11.06
CA ARG A 44 -10.57 1.83 12.23
C ARG A 44 -11.22 2.33 13.53
N LEU A 45 -11.46 3.63 13.68
CA LEU A 45 -12.16 4.17 14.86
C LEU A 45 -13.64 3.76 14.92
N ILE A 46 -14.26 3.54 13.76
CA ILE A 46 -15.66 3.11 13.65
C ILE A 46 -15.83 1.62 13.99
N ASN A 47 -14.73 0.89 14.26
CA ASN A 47 -14.73 -0.51 14.68
C ASN A 47 -15.46 -1.44 13.69
N LEU A 48 -15.33 -1.13 12.39
CA LEU A 48 -15.88 -1.96 11.31
C LEU A 48 -15.25 -3.35 11.30
N PRO A 49 -15.93 -4.36 10.73
CA PRO A 49 -15.37 -5.69 10.55
C PRO A 49 -13.99 -5.67 9.88
N PHE A 50 -13.16 -6.64 10.23
CA PHE A 50 -11.84 -6.79 9.63
C PHE A 50 -11.95 -6.92 8.11
N GLY A 51 -11.10 -6.20 7.38
CA GLY A 51 -11.11 -6.16 5.91
C GLY A 51 -12.06 -5.14 5.27
N THR A 52 -13.07 -4.60 5.98
CA THR A 52 -13.98 -3.59 5.40
C THR A 52 -13.24 -2.31 5.01
N HIS A 53 -12.28 -1.89 5.84
CA HIS A 53 -11.44 -0.72 5.54
C HIS A 53 -10.59 -0.95 4.29
N THR A 54 -10.03 -2.16 4.09
CA THR A 54 -9.26 -2.49 2.88
C THR A 54 -10.11 -2.35 1.62
N ILE A 55 -11.34 -2.86 1.63
CA ILE A 55 -12.27 -2.73 0.50
C ILE A 55 -12.55 -1.26 0.20
N ALA A 56 -12.83 -0.45 1.23
CA ALA A 56 -13.08 0.98 1.05
C ALA A 56 -11.87 1.71 0.44
N LEU A 57 -10.66 1.36 0.86
CA LEU A 57 -9.43 1.98 0.35
C LEU A 57 -9.11 1.53 -1.09
N VAL A 58 -9.36 0.25 -1.43
CA VAL A 58 -9.29 -0.24 -2.83
C VAL A 58 -10.20 0.60 -3.74
N VAL A 59 -11.45 0.84 -3.31
CA VAL A 59 -12.40 1.66 -4.05
C VAL A 59 -11.90 3.10 -4.18
N LEU A 60 -11.32 3.67 -3.12
CA LEU A 60 -10.81 5.03 -3.15
C LEU A 60 -9.61 5.17 -4.11
N VAL A 61 -8.66 4.23 -4.10
CA VAL A 61 -7.56 4.17 -5.07
C VAL A 61 -8.10 4.02 -6.49
N PHE A 62 -9.09 3.16 -6.69
CA PHE A 62 -9.74 2.97 -7.99
C PHE A 62 -10.36 4.27 -8.53
N ILE A 63 -11.08 5.01 -7.69
CA ILE A 63 -11.68 6.30 -8.06
C ILE A 63 -10.59 7.31 -8.42
N PHE A 64 -9.56 7.45 -7.56
CA PHE A 64 -8.45 8.36 -7.82
C PHE A 64 -7.71 8.03 -9.11
N LEU A 65 -7.44 6.74 -9.37
CA LEU A 65 -6.83 6.30 -10.61
C LEU A 65 -7.74 6.59 -11.80
N THR A 66 -9.03 6.31 -11.72
CA THR A 66 -9.96 6.56 -12.85
C THR A 66 -10.07 8.05 -13.16
N MET A 67 -10.01 8.92 -12.15
CA MET A 67 -10.01 10.38 -12.36
C MET A 67 -8.72 10.91 -12.99
N LYS A 68 -7.57 10.28 -12.71
CA LYS A 68 -6.25 10.75 -13.18
C LYS A 68 -5.76 10.04 -14.43
N SER A 69 -6.08 8.78 -14.56
CA SER A 69 -5.78 7.94 -15.71
C SER A 69 -6.81 8.27 -16.79
N LYS A 70 -6.35 8.80 -17.93
CA LYS A 70 -7.16 8.85 -19.15
C LYS A 70 -7.33 7.47 -19.80
N LYS A 71 -6.96 6.39 -19.10
CA LYS A 71 -7.03 5.01 -19.59
C LYS A 71 -8.34 4.36 -19.13
N ASP A 72 -8.58 3.17 -19.67
CA ASP A 72 -9.79 2.40 -19.40
C ASP A 72 -10.01 2.15 -17.90
N VAL A 73 -11.28 2.24 -17.50
CA VAL A 73 -11.75 1.98 -16.13
C VAL A 73 -11.27 0.61 -15.63
N SER A 74 -11.26 -0.39 -16.52
CA SER A 74 -10.77 -1.74 -16.22
C SER A 74 -9.30 -1.76 -15.77
N VAL A 75 -8.45 -0.91 -16.36
CA VAL A 75 -7.02 -0.82 -15.97
C VAL A 75 -6.89 -0.21 -14.57
N SER A 76 -7.69 0.80 -14.26
CA SER A 76 -7.70 1.44 -12.93
C SER A 76 -8.15 0.46 -11.84
N LEU A 77 -9.19 -0.34 -12.11
CA LEU A 77 -9.70 -1.34 -11.17
C LEU A 77 -8.69 -2.47 -10.97
N PHE A 78 -8.08 -2.96 -12.05
CA PHE A 78 -7.04 -3.96 -11.98
C PHE A 78 -5.83 -3.46 -11.17
N ALA A 79 -5.38 -2.24 -11.43
CA ALA A 79 -4.24 -1.64 -10.73
C ALA A 79 -4.52 -1.46 -9.23
N SER A 80 -5.71 -1.03 -8.83
CA SER A 80 -6.06 -0.88 -7.42
C SER A 80 -6.09 -2.24 -6.69
N LEU A 81 -6.76 -3.24 -7.27
CA LEU A 81 -6.84 -4.58 -6.69
C LEU A 81 -5.46 -5.23 -6.55
N VAL A 82 -4.67 -5.21 -7.61
CA VAL A 82 -3.33 -5.83 -7.62
C VAL A 82 -2.40 -5.14 -6.63
N SER A 83 -2.49 -3.82 -6.45
CA SER A 83 -1.64 -3.10 -5.49
C SER A 83 -1.90 -3.53 -4.05
N TYR A 84 -3.17 -3.72 -3.65
CA TYR A 84 -3.51 -4.26 -2.33
C TYR A 84 -3.16 -5.75 -2.20
N MET A 85 -3.21 -6.51 -3.29
CA MET A 85 -2.75 -7.90 -3.28
C MET A 85 -1.23 -7.97 -3.02
N PHE A 86 -0.45 -7.08 -3.62
CA PHE A 86 0.99 -6.94 -3.32
C PHE A 86 1.25 -6.52 -1.88
N LEU A 87 0.45 -5.62 -1.31
CA LEU A 87 0.56 -5.25 0.11
C LEU A 87 0.45 -6.49 1.00
N ILE A 88 -0.59 -7.31 0.82
CA ILE A 88 -0.81 -8.53 1.62
C ILE A 88 0.37 -9.50 1.48
N VAL A 89 0.85 -9.71 0.26
CA VAL A 89 1.99 -10.59 -0.01
C VAL A 89 3.28 -10.06 0.63
N PHE A 90 3.54 -8.76 0.54
CA PHE A 90 4.74 -8.14 1.11
C PHE A 90 4.71 -8.06 2.63
N GLU A 91 3.55 -7.86 3.23
CA GLU A 91 3.37 -7.98 4.68
C GLU A 91 3.68 -9.41 5.14
N PHE A 92 3.12 -10.42 4.45
CA PHE A 92 3.39 -11.81 4.76
C PHE A 92 4.88 -12.17 4.62
N ILE A 93 5.53 -11.74 3.53
CA ILE A 93 6.97 -11.97 3.30
C ILE A 93 7.80 -11.27 4.37
N SER A 94 7.48 -10.03 4.72
CA SER A 94 8.22 -9.27 5.72
C SER A 94 8.15 -9.94 7.08
N ILE A 95 6.94 -10.26 7.55
CA ILE A 95 6.73 -10.92 8.85
C ILE A 95 7.41 -12.29 8.90
N ASN A 96 7.23 -13.13 7.87
CA ASN A 96 7.85 -14.46 7.84
C ASN A 96 9.38 -14.38 7.78
N SER A 97 9.94 -13.37 7.12
CA SER A 97 11.39 -13.18 7.09
C SER A 97 11.94 -12.92 8.49
N PHE A 98 11.27 -12.10 9.31
CA PHE A 98 11.68 -11.89 10.71
C PHE A 98 11.54 -13.15 11.57
N ILE A 99 10.46 -13.90 11.39
CA ILE A 99 10.23 -15.13 12.16
C ILE A 99 11.25 -16.20 11.80
N VAL A 100 11.46 -16.48 10.51
CA VAL A 100 12.27 -17.61 10.06
C VAL A 100 13.76 -17.28 10.03
N VAL A 101 14.14 -16.08 9.57
CA VAL A 101 15.56 -15.72 9.38
C VAL A 101 16.17 -15.18 10.66
N LEU A 102 15.41 -14.37 11.40
CA LEU A 102 15.90 -13.69 12.61
C LEU A 102 15.44 -14.37 13.91
N ASN A 103 14.63 -15.43 13.81
CA ASN A 103 14.11 -16.23 14.92
C ASN A 103 13.39 -15.36 15.98
N ILE A 104 12.76 -14.27 15.53
CA ILE A 104 12.01 -13.35 16.39
C ILE A 104 10.57 -13.87 16.51
N PRO A 105 10.07 -14.17 17.71
CA PRO A 105 8.71 -14.65 17.89
C PRO A 105 7.70 -13.55 17.55
N ALA A 106 6.57 -13.94 16.95
CA ALA A 106 5.53 -12.99 16.53
C ALA A 106 5.01 -12.16 17.71
N GLU A 107 4.95 -12.73 18.90
CA GLU A 107 4.52 -12.03 20.12
C GLU A 107 5.41 -10.83 20.44
N ALA A 108 6.73 -10.95 20.21
CA ALA A 108 7.66 -9.84 20.41
C ALA A 108 7.43 -8.73 19.37
N MET A 109 7.10 -9.08 18.13
CA MET A 109 6.86 -8.11 17.05
C MET A 109 5.60 -7.27 17.28
N PHE A 110 4.60 -7.82 17.98
CA PHE A 110 3.33 -7.14 18.28
C PHE A 110 3.21 -6.68 19.74
N SER A 111 4.29 -6.78 20.52
CA SER A 111 4.31 -6.47 21.97
C SER A 111 4.05 -4.99 22.29
N ASP A 112 4.60 -4.09 21.47
CA ASP A 112 4.43 -2.66 21.61
C ASP A 112 4.25 -1.97 20.25
N SER A 113 3.85 -0.69 20.30
CA SER A 113 3.54 0.06 19.09
C SER A 113 4.75 0.35 18.21
N ILE A 114 5.93 0.52 18.79
CA ILE A 114 7.16 0.84 18.07
C ILE A 114 7.69 -0.41 17.37
N SER A 115 7.73 -1.54 18.07
CA SER A 115 8.10 -2.84 17.47
C SER A 115 7.22 -3.16 16.28
N ARG A 116 5.90 -2.99 16.43
CA ARG A 116 4.96 -3.27 15.36
C ARG A 116 5.26 -2.44 14.10
N ILE A 117 5.53 -1.15 14.25
CA ILE A 117 5.90 -0.28 13.12
C ILE A 117 7.20 -0.76 12.48
N LEU A 118 8.24 -0.98 13.30
CA LEU A 118 9.57 -1.35 12.81
C LEU A 118 9.55 -2.64 11.98
N PHE A 119 8.78 -3.64 12.41
CA PHE A 119 8.73 -4.95 11.77
C PHE A 119 7.80 -5.01 10.56
N THR A 120 6.84 -4.10 10.44
CA THR A 120 5.91 -4.05 9.30
C THR A 120 6.36 -3.04 8.25
N GLU A 121 7.15 -2.01 8.57
CA GLU A 121 7.69 -1.06 7.59
C GLU A 121 8.47 -1.65 6.40
N PRO A 122 9.18 -2.79 6.50
CA PRO A 122 9.86 -3.38 5.34
C PRO A 122 8.92 -3.67 4.15
N GLN A 123 7.63 -3.93 4.39
CA GLN A 123 6.65 -4.11 3.32
C GLN A 123 6.48 -2.86 2.46
N VAL A 124 6.61 -1.67 3.05
CA VAL A 124 6.52 -0.39 2.35
C VAL A 124 7.69 -0.20 1.39
N ILE A 125 8.89 -0.59 1.83
CA ILE A 125 10.09 -0.57 0.98
C ILE A 125 9.88 -1.50 -0.23
N LEU A 126 9.34 -2.70 -0.03
CA LEU A 126 9.04 -3.65 -1.10
C LEU A 126 8.00 -3.09 -2.09
N LEU A 127 6.98 -2.36 -1.62
CA LEU A 127 6.02 -1.68 -2.49
C LEU A 127 6.69 -0.66 -3.40
N PHE A 128 7.53 0.22 -2.84
CA PHE A 128 8.25 1.24 -3.61
C PHE A 128 9.23 0.63 -4.62
N ILE A 129 10.01 -0.37 -4.20
CA ILE A 129 10.92 -1.09 -5.10
C ILE A 129 10.14 -1.68 -6.27
N THR A 130 9.04 -2.37 -6.00
CA THR A 130 8.19 -3.00 -7.01
C THR A 130 7.60 -1.96 -7.97
N ALA A 131 7.10 -0.84 -7.44
CA ALA A 131 6.60 0.26 -8.24
C ALA A 131 7.66 0.83 -9.21
N LEU A 132 8.89 1.01 -8.72
CA LEU A 132 10.02 1.49 -9.53
C LEU A 132 10.44 0.48 -10.60
N LEU A 133 10.46 -0.82 -10.27
CA LEU A 133 10.78 -1.88 -11.23
C LEU A 133 9.75 -1.97 -12.37
N ILE A 134 8.46 -1.92 -12.04
CA ILE A 134 7.38 -1.92 -13.03
C ILE A 134 7.49 -0.68 -13.93
N ARG A 135 7.74 0.49 -13.34
CA ARG A 135 7.90 1.74 -14.10
C ARG A 135 9.07 1.67 -15.08
N ARG A 136 10.22 1.14 -14.65
CA ARG A 136 11.40 1.00 -15.53
C ARG A 136 11.10 0.11 -16.74
N LYS A 137 10.39 -1.01 -16.55
CA LYS A 137 10.01 -1.88 -17.67
C LYS A 137 9.07 -1.20 -18.68
N LYS A 138 8.16 -0.34 -18.22
CA LYS A 138 7.23 0.40 -19.10
C LYS A 138 7.81 1.64 -19.76
N GLY A 139 8.87 2.23 -19.20
CA GLY A 139 9.54 3.39 -19.78
C GLY A 139 10.59 3.06 -20.85
N SER A 140 10.83 1.76 -21.11
CA SER A 140 11.80 1.25 -22.09
C SER A 140 11.14 0.71 -23.37
N THR A 141 9.85 0.99 -23.55
CA THR A 141 9.01 0.68 -24.73
C THR A 141 8.36 1.96 -25.20
#